data_AF-A0A200PTU1-F1
#
_entry.id   AF-A0A200PTU1-F1
#
_cell.length_a   1.000
_cell.length_b   1.000
_cell.length_c   1.000
_cell.angle_alpha   90.00
_cell.angle_beta   90.00
_cell.angle_gamma   90.00
#
_symmetry.space_group_name_H-M   'P 1'
#
loop_
_entity.id
_entity.type
_entity.pdbx_description
1 polymer ?
#
loop_
_entity_poly.entity_id
_entity_poly.type
_entity_poly.pdbx_seq_one_letter_code
_entity_poly.pdbx_strand_id
1 'polypeptide(L)'
;MEQGGTAQVRFQPRIGHLLAAAAESVVSIFDVETDRQTHSLQGHLTVVHSVCWDVNGDYLASVSYKSVRVWSLASGECIHELSSNEKRFHSNET
;
A
#
# COMPACT_ATOMS: atom_id res chain seq x y z
N MET A 1 28.65 -1.29 -0.01
CA MET A 1 27.42 -0.53 0.34
C MET A 1 26.40 -0.83 -0.73
N GLU A 2 25.57 -1.83 -0.51
CA GLU A 2 24.48 -2.14 -1.44
C GLU A 2 23.45 -1.03 -1.30
N GLN A 3 23.34 -0.17 -2.31
CA GLN A 3 22.11 0.60 -2.49
C GLN A 3 21.03 -0.43 -2.81
N GLY A 4 20.43 -0.98 -1.77
CA GLY A 4 19.30 -1.89 -1.88
C GLY A 4 18.20 -1.13 -2.60
N GLY A 5 18.04 -1.42 -3.89
CA GLY A 5 16.99 -0.83 -4.71
C GLY A 5 15.67 -1.10 -4.01
N THR A 6 15.06 -0.07 -3.42
CA THR A 6 13.72 -0.15 -2.88
C THR A 6 12.79 -0.37 -4.06
N ALA A 7 12.61 -1.63 -4.46
CA ALA A 7 11.85 -1.87 -5.67
C ALA A 7 10.43 -1.35 -5.43
N GLN A 8 10.00 -0.43 -6.28
CA GLN A 8 8.69 0.22 -6.23
C GLN A 8 7.57 -0.75 -6.59
N VAL A 9 7.92 -1.97 -7.01
CA VAL A 9 7.00 -3.01 -7.41
C VAL A 9 7.21 -4.29 -6.59
N ARG A 10 6.13 -4.99 -6.25
CA ARG A 10 6.16 -6.28 -5.54
C ARG A 10 5.02 -7.19 -6.00
N PHE A 11 5.34 -8.43 -6.34
CA PHE A 11 4.35 -9.48 -6.52
C PHE A 11 3.77 -9.92 -5.18
N GLN A 12 2.48 -10.22 -5.18
CA GLN A 12 1.78 -10.82 -4.05
C GLN A 12 2.30 -12.25 -3.80
N PRO A 13 2.63 -12.63 -2.55
CA PRO A 13 3.36 -13.87 -2.27
C PRO A 13 2.52 -15.16 -2.42
N ARG A 14 1.18 -15.09 -2.28
CA ARG A 14 0.34 -16.29 -2.22
C ARG A 14 0.01 -16.88 -3.58
N ILE A 15 -0.69 -16.11 -4.41
CA ILE A 15 -1.16 -16.58 -5.72
C ILE A 15 -0.20 -16.11 -6.83
N GLY A 16 0.56 -15.03 -6.60
CA GLY A 16 1.55 -14.52 -7.57
C GLY A 16 0.97 -13.74 -8.75
N HIS A 17 -0.35 -13.58 -8.84
CA HIS A 17 -1.02 -12.91 -9.95
C HIS A 17 -1.27 -11.40 -9.77
N LEU A 18 -1.14 -10.88 -8.55
CA LEU A 18 -1.26 -9.45 -8.28
C LEU A 18 0.12 -8.80 -8.16
N LEU A 19 0.26 -7.65 -8.81
CA LEU A 19 1.45 -6.80 -8.77
C LEU A 19 1.08 -5.47 -8.12
N ALA A 20 1.72 -5.14 -7.00
CA ALA A 20 1.68 -3.81 -6.44
C ALA A 20 2.76 -2.94 -7.10
N ALA A 21 2.40 -1.72 -7.47
CA ALA A 21 3.31 -0.72 -8.01
C ALA A 21 3.06 0.64 -7.34
N ALA A 22 4.09 1.18 -6.69
CA ALA A 22 4.10 2.51 -6.14
C ALA A 22 4.57 3.53 -7.18
N ALA A 23 3.76 4.54 -7.43
CA ALA A 23 4.10 5.67 -8.29
C ALA A 23 3.58 6.95 -7.64
N GLU A 24 4.48 7.92 -7.44
CA GLU A 24 4.17 9.15 -6.71
C GLU A 24 3.51 8.84 -5.36
N SER A 25 2.35 9.42 -5.05
CA SER A 25 1.61 9.19 -3.81
C SER A 25 0.55 8.07 -3.90
N VAL A 26 0.56 7.28 -4.98
CA VAL A 26 -0.45 6.26 -5.26
C VAL A 26 0.20 4.89 -5.33
N VAL A 27 -0.53 3.87 -4.86
CA VAL A 27 -0.16 2.48 -5.11
C VAL A 27 -1.23 1.82 -5.98
N SER A 28 -0.83 1.37 -7.15
CA SER A 28 -1.71 0.64 -8.07
C SER A 28 -1.53 -0.86 -7.88
N ILE A 29 -2.64 -1.60 -7.94
CA ILE A 29 -2.62 -3.07 -7.95
C ILE A 29 -3.08 -3.53 -9.31
N PHE A 30 -2.28 -4.39 -9.95
CA PHE A 30 -2.56 -4.98 -11.24
C PHE A 30 -2.75 -6.47 -11.11
N ASP A 31 -3.77 -6.99 -11.79
CA ASP A 31 -3.88 -8.41 -12.11
C ASP A 31 -3.12 -8.63 -13.43
N VAL A 32 -2.04 -9.39 -13.36
CA VAL A 32 -1.15 -9.62 -14.51
C VAL A 32 -1.67 -10.69 -15.47
N GLU A 33 -2.62 -11.51 -15.04
CA GLU A 33 -3.24 -12.53 -15.90
C GLU A 33 -4.27 -11.91 -16.84
N THR A 34 -4.99 -10.91 -16.34
CA THR A 34 -6.03 -10.19 -17.09
C THR A 34 -5.57 -8.86 -17.68
N ASP A 35 -4.32 -8.45 -17.41
CA ASP A 35 -3.73 -7.17 -17.78
C ASP A 35 -4.61 -5.96 -17.37
N ARG A 36 -5.08 -5.99 -16.13
CA ARG A 36 -6.02 -4.99 -15.62
C ARG A 36 -5.58 -4.43 -14.27
N GLN A 37 -5.75 -3.12 -14.12
CA GLN A 37 -5.66 -2.48 -12.81
C GLN A 37 -6.92 -2.83 -12.00
N THR A 38 -6.73 -3.46 -10.84
CA THR A 38 -7.83 -3.85 -9.95
C THR A 38 -8.07 -2.82 -8.86
N HIS A 39 -7.01 -2.16 -8.37
CA HIS A 39 -7.12 -1.17 -7.31
C HIS A 39 -6.23 0.06 -7.57
N SER A 40 -6.67 1.20 -7.03
CA SER A 40 -5.92 2.45 -6.97
C SER A 40 -5.95 2.96 -5.53
N LEU A 41 -4.88 2.71 -4.79
CA LEU A 41 -4.79 2.97 -3.36
C LEU A 41 -4.26 4.39 -3.14
N GLN A 42 -5.18 5.32 -2.95
CA GLN A 42 -4.91 6.75 -2.81
C GLN A 42 -5.01 7.22 -1.35
N GLY A 43 -4.14 8.14 -0.95
CA GLY A 43 -4.21 8.77 0.37
C GLY A 43 -2.87 9.18 0.97
N HIS A 44 -1.74 8.70 0.42
CA HIS A 44 -0.45 9.26 0.83
C HIS A 44 -0.36 10.74 0.41
N LEU A 45 0.21 11.56 1.30
CA LEU A 45 0.41 12.99 1.05
C LEU A 45 1.75 13.28 0.37
N THR A 46 2.62 12.28 0.27
CA THR A 46 3.95 12.36 -0.30
C THR A 46 4.25 11.09 -1.09
N VAL A 47 5.37 11.08 -1.80
CA VAL A 47 5.82 9.91 -2.57
C VAL A 47 5.89 8.66 -1.71
N VAL A 48 5.37 7.56 -2.23
CA VAL A 48 5.47 6.22 -1.67
C VAL A 48 6.84 5.67 -2.02
N HIS A 49 7.61 5.34 -0.99
CA HIS A 49 8.96 4.83 -1.15
C HIS A 49 9.00 3.31 -1.22
N SER A 50 8.07 2.62 -0.56
CA SER A 50 8.08 1.17 -0.49
C SER A 50 6.68 0.60 -0.31
N VAL A 51 6.53 -0.63 -0.77
CA VAL A 51 5.33 -1.46 -0.60
C VAL A 51 5.74 -2.85 -0.14
N CYS A 52 4.91 -3.47 0.70
CA CYS A 52 5.12 -4.82 1.19
C CYS A 52 3.77 -5.52 1.33
N TRP A 53 3.71 -6.78 0.91
CA TRP A 53 2.55 -7.63 1.11
C TRP A 53 2.67 -8.35 2.45
N ASP A 54 1.55 -8.64 3.10
CA ASP A 54 1.54 -9.66 4.14
C ASP A 54 1.75 -11.06 3.52
N VAL A 55 2.00 -12.06 4.36
CA VAL A 55 2.27 -13.44 3.91
C VAL A 55 1.11 -14.03 3.11
N ASN A 56 -0.13 -13.68 3.44
CA ASN A 56 -1.30 -14.19 2.72
C ASN A 56 -1.62 -13.37 1.46
N GLY A 57 -1.10 -12.15 1.36
CA GLY A 57 -1.39 -11.23 0.27
C GLY A 57 -2.76 -10.55 0.37
N ASP A 58 -3.42 -10.64 1.52
CA ASP A 58 -4.71 -10.00 1.79
C ASP A 58 -4.54 -8.52 2.14
N TYR A 59 -3.34 -8.15 2.62
CA TYR A 59 -2.99 -6.80 3.01
C TYR A 59 -1.74 -6.31 2.30
N LEU A 60 -1.74 -5.02 2.00
CA LEU A 60 -0.58 -4.30 1.51
C LEU A 60 -0.24 -3.19 2.49
N ALA A 61 1.02 -3.11 2.92
CA ALA A 61 1.56 -1.94 3.59
C ALA A 61 2.28 -1.05 2.56
N SER A 62 2.05 0.25 2.64
CA SER A 62 2.81 1.23 1.85
C SER A 62 3.31 2.37 2.73
N VAL A 63 4.55 2.79 2.47
CA VAL A 63 5.28 3.74 3.30
C VAL A 63 5.65 4.96 2.48
N SER A 64 5.32 6.14 3.00
CA SER A 64 5.78 7.43 2.50
C SER A 64 6.58 8.15 3.58
N TYR A 65 7.10 9.35 3.28
CA TYR A 65 7.81 10.15 4.27
C TYR A 65 6.94 10.54 5.48
N LYS A 66 5.63 10.74 5.29
CA LYS A 66 4.72 11.26 6.33
C LYS A 66 3.90 10.18 7.03
N SER A 67 3.63 9.07 6.37
CA SER A 67 2.80 8.02 6.95
C SER A 67 3.08 6.63 6.40
N VAL A 68 2.67 5.63 7.19
CA VAL A 68 2.49 4.24 6.79
C VAL A 68 1.00 3.98 6.67
N ARG A 69 0.57 3.40 5.56
CA ARG A 69 -0.82 2.98 5.34
C ARG A 69 -0.89 1.48 5.13
N VAL A 70 -1.92 0.85 5.69
CA VAL A 70 -2.24 -0.56 5.47
C VAL A 70 -3.57 -0.63 4.74
N TRP A 71 -3.59 -1.39 3.66
CA TRP A 71 -4.72 -1.53 2.74
C TRP A 71 -5.26 -2.95 2.80
N SER A 72 -6.58 -3.09 2.83
CA SER A 72 -7.27 -4.36 2.66
C SER A 72 -7.59 -4.55 1.18
N LEU A 73 -7.11 -5.65 0.58
CA LEU A 73 -7.43 -5.97 -0.81
C LEU A 73 -8.87 -6.48 -0.97
N ALA A 74 -9.48 -6.98 0.10
CA ALA A 74 -10.86 -7.44 0.07
C ALA A 74 -11.86 -6.27 -0.06
N SER A 75 -11.55 -5.12 0.56
CA SER A 75 -12.41 -3.92 0.49
C SER A 75 -11.87 -2.83 -0.44
N GLY A 76 -10.58 -2.85 -0.76
CA GLY A 76 -9.91 -1.78 -1.50
C GLY A 76 -9.64 -0.53 -0.67
N GLU A 77 -9.81 -0.59 0.65
CA GLU A 77 -9.75 0.58 1.53
C GLU A 77 -8.50 0.59 2.43
N CYS A 78 -8.14 1.79 2.89
CA CYS A 78 -7.12 2.01 3.91
C CYS A 78 -7.69 1.68 5.30
N ILE A 79 -7.24 0.59 5.92
CA ILE A 79 -7.72 0.16 7.24
C ILE A 79 -6.91 0.75 8.38
N HIS A 80 -5.65 1.11 8.13
CA HIS A 80 -4.80 1.77 9.12
C HIS A 80 -3.92 2.85 8.49
N GLU A 81 -3.82 3.98 9.17
CA GLU A 81 -2.84 5.02 8.92
C GLU A 81 -2.05 5.31 10.20
N LEU A 82 -0.73 5.34 10.04
CA LEU A 82 0.25 5.67 11.08
C LEU A 82 1.07 6.86 10.57
N SER A 83 0.75 8.06 11.03
CA SER A 83 1.47 9.29 10.71
C SER A 83 2.23 9.81 11.93
N SER A 84 3.36 10.48 11.69
CA SER A 84 4.09 11.20 12.74
C SER A 84 3.33 12.44 13.25
N ASN A 85 2.28 12.85 12.55
CA ASN A 85 1.52 14.04 12.86
C ASN A 85 0.15 13.63 13.39
N GLU A 86 0.02 13.72 14.71
CA GLU A 86 -1.21 13.91 15.50
C GLU A 86 -2.43 13.08 15.06
N LYS A 87 -2.55 11.86 15.60
CA LYS A 87 -3.88 11.34 15.91
C LYS A 87 -4.48 12.19 17.02
N ARG A 88 -5.13 13.29 16.63
CA ARG A 88 -6.23 13.87 17.40
C ARG A 88 -7.34 12.81 17.38
N PHE A 89 -7.32 11.94 18.38
CA PHE A 89 -8.47 11.10 18.68
C PHE A 89 -9.63 12.03 19.04
N HIS A 90 -10.48 12.32 18.07
CA HIS A 90 -11.89 12.55 18.37
C HIS A 90 -12.62 11.32 17.87
N SER A 91 -12.66 10.34 18.76
CA SER A 91 -13.74 9.39 18.86
C SER A 91 -15.06 10.16 18.89
N ASN A 92 -15.91 9.91 17.91
CA ASN A 92 -17.31 10.27 17.95
C ASN A 92 -18.14 8.99 17.83
N GLU A 93 -18.40 8.37 18.97
CA GLU A 93 -19.59 7.53 19.10
C GLU A 93 -20.21 7.71 20.51
N THR A 94 -21.46 8.18 20.46
CA THR A 94 -22.55 8.30 21.46
C THR A 94 -22.37 9.14 22.72
#